data_AF-A0A7Y6X4B7-F1
#
_entry.id   AF-A0A7Y6X4B7-F1
#
_cell.length_a   1.000
_cell.length_b   1.000
_cell.length_c   1.000
_cell.angle_alpha   90.00
_cell.angle_beta   90.00
_cell.angle_gamma   90.00
#
_symmetry.space_group_name_H-M   'P 1'
#
loop_
_entity.id
_entity.type
_entity.pdbx_description
1 polymer ?
#
loop_
_entity_poly.entity_id
_entity_poly.type
_entity_poly.pdbx_seq_one_letter_code
_entity_poly.pdbx_strand_id
1 'polypeptide(L)'
;MNPPTFITEGGFNWSSRGFHYTLSDFEITQTPLTVVLREKFEATTGLDCSAFFRAGNFVQGEAINILEKFLASPKATDFKPGARYFFAHPVA
;
A
#
# COMPACT_ATOMS: atom_id res chain seq x y z
N MET A 1 13.27 -0.74 15.70
CA MET A 1 13.14 -1.70 14.57
C MET A 1 12.99 -0.89 13.30
N ASN A 2 13.87 -1.11 12.31
CA ASN A 2 13.73 -0.48 11.00
C ASN A 2 12.45 -1.00 10.33
N PRO A 3 11.63 -0.14 9.71
CA PRO A 3 10.42 -0.58 9.05
C PRO A 3 10.79 -1.54 7.89
N PRO A 4 10.06 -2.65 7.71
CA PRO A 4 10.30 -3.54 6.58
C PRO A 4 10.10 -2.74 5.28
N THR A 5 11.10 -2.75 4.41
CA THR A 5 11.04 -2.21 3.05
C THR A 5 10.44 -3.28 2.16
N PHE A 6 9.38 -2.99 1.42
CA PHE A 6 8.62 -3.99 0.67
C PHE A 6 8.96 -4.04 -0.83
N ILE A 7 9.42 -2.94 -1.47
CA ILE A 7 9.93 -2.93 -2.86
C ILE A 7 11.02 -1.84 -2.98
N THR A 8 12.11 -2.13 -3.69
CA THR A 8 13.15 -1.15 -4.05
C THR A 8 13.07 -0.87 -5.55
N GLU A 9 12.48 0.26 -5.95
CA GLU A 9 12.48 0.72 -7.35
C GLU A 9 13.06 2.14 -7.42
N GLY A 10 14.08 2.35 -8.25
CA GLY A 10 14.66 3.68 -8.49
C GLY A 10 15.28 4.37 -7.26
N GLY A 11 15.65 3.62 -6.23
CA GLY A 11 16.17 4.18 -4.96
C GLY A 11 15.09 4.55 -3.94
N PHE A 12 13.80 4.35 -4.25
CA PHE A 12 12.71 4.49 -3.29
C PHE A 12 12.38 3.15 -2.61
N ASN A 13 12.44 3.16 -1.28
CA ASN A 13 12.06 2.05 -0.41
C ASN A 13 10.53 2.08 -0.20
N TRP A 14 9.76 1.46 -1.09
CA TRP A 14 8.31 1.32 -0.90
C TRP A 14 8.04 0.35 0.25
N SER A 15 7.13 0.69 1.15
CA SER A 15 6.68 -0.19 2.22
C SER A 15 5.21 -0.04 2.50
N SER A 16 4.49 -1.07 2.98
CA SER A 16 3.10 -0.88 3.46
C SER A 16 3.06 0.15 4.59
N ARG A 17 4.06 0.12 5.47
CA ARG A 17 4.27 1.14 6.50
C ARG A 17 4.75 2.48 5.94
N GLY A 18 5.57 2.50 4.89
CA GLY A 18 5.99 3.73 4.21
C GLY A 18 4.85 4.38 3.42
N PHE A 19 3.93 3.58 2.89
CA PHE A 19 2.66 4.03 2.35
C PHE A 19 1.78 4.61 3.47
N HIS A 20 1.75 3.98 4.65
CA HIS A 20 1.11 4.56 5.83
C HIS A 20 1.73 5.91 6.21
N TYR A 21 3.06 6.01 6.30
CA TYR A 21 3.73 7.29 6.57
C TYR A 21 3.44 8.33 5.48
N THR A 22 3.43 7.94 4.19
CA THR A 22 3.07 8.84 3.09
C THR A 22 1.62 9.32 3.24
N LEU A 23 0.71 8.44 3.68
CA LEU A 23 -0.70 8.77 3.93
C LEU A 23 -0.94 9.52 5.22
N SER A 24 -0.08 9.40 6.22
CA SER A 24 -0.28 10.02 7.55
C SER A 24 0.44 11.35 7.68
N ASP A 25 1.60 11.52 7.05
CA ASP A 25 2.45 12.73 7.19
C ASP A 25 2.22 13.76 6.06
N PHE A 26 1.58 13.36 4.96
CA PHE A 26 1.15 14.26 3.90
C PHE A 26 -0.38 14.24 3.79
N GLU A 27 -1.01 15.42 3.74
CA GLU A 27 -2.31 15.55 3.06
C GLU A 27 -2.07 15.14 1.62
N ILE A 28 -2.26 13.86 1.29
CA ILE A 28 -2.09 13.40 -0.07
C ILE A 28 -3.24 14.00 -0.88
N THR A 29 -2.90 15.00 -1.69
CA THR A 29 -3.79 15.62 -2.66
C THR A 29 -4.13 14.63 -3.78
N GLN A 30 -5.22 14.88 -4.51
CA GLN A 30 -5.60 14.14 -5.72
C GLN A 30 -4.46 14.18 -6.74
N THR A 31 -3.59 13.18 -6.72
CA THR A 31 -2.41 13.12 -7.60
C THR A 31 -2.37 11.78 -8.32
N PRO A 32 -1.75 11.70 -9.50
CA PRO A 32 -1.52 10.42 -10.17
C PRO A 32 -0.80 9.39 -9.29
N LEU A 33 0.01 9.85 -8.34
CA LEU A 33 0.71 9.00 -7.38
C LEU A 33 -0.25 8.18 -6.49
N THR A 34 -1.42 8.74 -6.12
CA THR A 34 -2.44 8.00 -5.34
C THR A 34 -2.94 6.75 -6.05
N VAL A 35 -3.14 6.82 -7.37
CA VAL A 35 -3.60 5.70 -8.19
C VAL A 35 -2.52 4.62 -8.25
N VAL A 36 -1.27 5.00 -8.55
CA VAL A 36 -0.15 4.05 -8.60
C VAL A 36 0.04 3.34 -7.26
N LEU A 37 -0.06 4.08 -6.15
CA LEU A 37 0.06 3.49 -4.81
C LEU A 37 -1.09 2.54 -4.48
N ARG A 38 -2.33 2.90 -4.87
CA ARG A 38 -3.50 2.02 -4.76
C ARG A 38 -3.29 0.72 -5.51
N GLU A 39 -2.91 0.80 -6.79
CA GLU A 39 -2.74 -0.36 -7.67
C GLU A 39 -1.66 -1.30 -7.15
N LYS A 40 -0.51 -0.74 -6.72
CA LYS A 40 0.55 -1.52 -6.09
C LYS A 40 0.05 -2.21 -4.83
N PHE A 41 -0.60 -1.49 -3.92
CA PHE A 41 -1.08 -2.09 -2.68
C PHE A 41 -2.12 -3.19 -2.92
N GLU A 42 -3.08 -2.97 -3.81
CA GLU A 42 -4.12 -3.93 -4.18
C GLU A 42 -3.53 -5.17 -4.84
N ALA A 43 -2.66 -5.02 -5.84
CA ALA A 43 -2.01 -6.16 -6.50
C ALA A 43 -1.17 -6.98 -5.52
N THR A 44 -0.51 -6.32 -4.57
CA THR A 44 0.42 -6.99 -3.65
C THR A 44 -0.29 -7.66 -2.47
N THR A 45 -1.42 -7.11 -2.02
CA THR A 45 -2.17 -7.64 -0.86
C THR A 45 -3.40 -8.46 -1.25
N GLY A 46 -3.89 -8.32 -2.48
CA GLY A 46 -5.14 -8.91 -2.97
C GLY A 46 -6.39 -8.35 -2.29
N LEU A 47 -6.30 -7.19 -1.61
CA LEU A 47 -7.42 -6.53 -0.96
C LEU A 47 -8.16 -5.62 -1.95
N ASP A 48 -9.49 -5.58 -1.85
CA ASP A 48 -10.30 -4.59 -2.56
C ASP A 48 -10.00 -3.18 -2.01
N CYS A 49 -9.37 -2.36 -2.85
CA CYS A 49 -9.02 -0.98 -2.53
C CYS A 49 -9.92 0.03 -3.26
N SER A 50 -11.07 -0.39 -3.78
CA SER A 50 -12.04 0.50 -4.46
C SER A 50 -12.43 1.70 -3.60
N ALA A 51 -12.55 1.52 -2.27
CA ALA A 51 -12.88 2.58 -1.34
C ALA A 51 -11.81 3.68 -1.21
N PHE A 52 -10.60 3.49 -1.75
CA PHE A 52 -9.60 4.56 -1.83
C PHE A 52 -10.12 5.74 -2.65
N PHE A 53 -11.07 5.53 -3.57
CA PHE A 53 -11.62 6.58 -4.40
C PHE A 53 -13.15 6.59 -4.32
N ARG A 54 -13.73 7.77 -4.11
CA ARG A 54 -15.17 8.00 -4.16
C ARG A 54 -15.47 9.13 -5.13
N ALA A 55 -16.30 8.86 -6.14
CA ALA A 55 -16.61 9.80 -7.21
C ALA A 55 -15.34 10.41 -7.86
N GLY A 56 -14.33 9.58 -8.10
CA GLY A 56 -13.04 10.00 -8.70
C GLY A 56 -12.07 10.69 -7.74
N ASN A 57 -12.45 10.91 -6.49
CA ASN A 57 -11.60 11.57 -5.49
C ASN A 57 -11.03 10.54 -4.51
N PHE A 58 -9.71 10.52 -4.37
CA PHE A 58 -8.97 9.88 -3.28
C PHE A 58 -9.55 10.25 -1.91
N VAL A 59 -9.82 9.23 -1.09
CA VAL A 59 -10.38 9.33 0.26
C VAL A 59 -9.35 8.79 1.24
N GLN A 60 -8.51 9.68 1.76
CA GLN A 60 -7.38 9.35 2.62
C GLN A 60 -7.77 8.49 3.84
N GLY A 61 -8.89 8.81 4.51
CA GLY A 61 -9.35 8.05 5.68
C GLY A 61 -9.70 6.59 5.37
N GLU A 62 -10.30 6.32 4.21
CA GLU A 62 -10.61 4.95 3.79
C GLU A 62 -9.33 4.18 3.45
N ALA A 63 -8.38 4.85 2.80
CA ALA A 63 -7.08 4.28 2.49
C ALA A 63 -6.29 3.89 3.75
N ILE A 64 -6.25 4.78 4.75
CA ILE A 64 -5.63 4.52 6.06
C ILE A 64 -6.32 3.35 6.76
N ASN A 65 -7.65 3.35 6.84
CA ASN A 65 -8.42 2.29 7.50
C ASN A 65 -8.16 0.90 6.90
N ILE A 66 -8.13 0.78 5.57
CA ILE A 66 -7.82 -0.49 4.89
C ILE A 66 -6.37 -0.93 5.18
N LEU A 67 -5.44 0.02 5.14
CA LEU A 67 -4.04 -0.25 5.41
C LEU A 67 -3.78 -0.71 6.85
N GLU A 68 -4.38 -0.05 7.84
CA GLU A 68 -4.29 -0.43 9.25
C GLU A 68 -4.87 -1.83 9.48
N LYS A 69 -6.03 -2.14 8.87
CA LYS A 69 -6.62 -3.49 8.93
C LYS A 69 -5.70 -4.55 8.34
N PHE A 70 -5.04 -4.25 7.22
CA PHE A 70 -4.05 -5.16 6.64
C PHE A 70 -2.87 -5.38 7.60
N LEU A 71 -2.29 -4.30 8.13
CA LEU A 71 -1.15 -4.36 9.06
C LEU A 71 -1.48 -5.11 10.36
N ALA A 72 -2.73 -5.02 10.82
CA ALA A 72 -3.22 -5.76 11.99
C ALA A 72 -3.56 -7.24 11.68
N SER A 73 -3.57 -7.65 10.41
CA SER A 73 -3.92 -9.01 10.00
C SER A 73 -2.69 -9.94 9.98
N PRO A 74 -2.89 -11.27 10.16
CA PRO A 74 -1.81 -12.25 9.97
C PRO A 74 -1.19 -12.22 8.57
N LYS A 75 -1.91 -11.75 7.55
CA LYS A 75 -1.39 -11.67 6.18
C LYS A 75 -0.20 -10.71 6.04
N ALA A 76 -0.09 -9.72 6.93
CA ALA A 76 1.03 -8.79 6.92
C ALA A 76 2.37 -9.49 7.25
N THR A 77 2.35 -10.57 8.06
CA THR A 77 3.58 -11.30 8.40
C THR A 77 4.07 -12.20 7.27
N ASP A 78 3.18 -12.64 6.38
CA ASP A 78 3.52 -13.48 5.22
C ASP A 78 4.09 -12.67 4.06
N PHE A 79 3.99 -11.34 4.14
CA PHE A 79 4.53 -10.45 3.14
C PHE A 79 6.06 -10.35 3.26
N LYS A 80 6.77 -10.65 2.18
CA LYS A 80 8.22 -10.63 2.09
C LYS A 80 8.73 -9.38 1.35
N PRO A 81 9.53 -8.55 2.03
CA PRO A 81 10.40 -7.54 1.40
C PRO A 81 11.04 -7.97 0.08
N GLY A 82 10.85 -7.18 -0.99
CA GLY A 82 11.51 -7.36 -2.28
C GLY A 82 10.97 -8.49 -3.14
N ALA A 83 9.97 -9.24 -2.68
CA ALA A 83 9.29 -10.23 -3.50
C ALA A 83 8.30 -9.55 -4.46
N ARG A 84 8.15 -10.13 -5.65
CA ARG A 84 7.10 -9.74 -6.59
C ARG A 84 5.82 -10.48 -6.22
N TYR A 85 4.68 -9.81 -6.38
CA TYR A 85 3.38 -10.41 -6.14
C TYR A 85 2.44 -10.14 -7.31
N PHE A 86 1.52 -11.07 -7.51
CA PHE A 86 0.36 -10.91 -8.36
C PHE A 86 -0.87 -11.39 -7.59
N PHE A 87 -1.81 -10.48 -7.28
CA PHE A 87 -2.99 -10.74 -6.46
C PHE A 87 -2.69 -11.50 -5.15
N ALA A 88 -1.80 -10.95 -4.32
CA ALA A 88 -1.34 -11.56 -3.05
C ALA A 88 -0.51 -12.85 -3.19
N HIS A 89 -0.29 -13.37 -4.39
CA HIS A 89 0.53 -14.55 -4.60
C HIS A 89 1.95 -14.15 -5.00
N PRO A 90 3.00 -14.64 -4.32
CA PRO A 90 4.37 -14.37 -4.73
C PRO A 90 4.63 -14.98 -6.11
N VAL A 91 5.29 -14.22 -6.99
CA VAL A 91 5.70 -14.66 -8.33
C VAL A 91 7.22 -14.57 -8.46
N ALA A 92 7.80 -15.52 -9.19
CA ALA A 92 9.24 -15.61 -9.46
C ALA A 92 9.68 -14.64 -10.56
#